data_AF-A0A8T3PDX4-F1
#
_entry.id   AF-A0A8T3PDX4-F1
#
_cell.length_a   1.000
_cell.length_b   1.000
_cell.length_c   1.000
_cell.angle_alpha   90.00
_cell.angle_beta   90.00
_cell.angle_gamma   90.00
#
_symmetry.space_group_name_H-M   'P 1'
#
loop_
_entity.id
_entity.type
_entity.pdbx_description
1 polymer ?
#
loop_
_entity_poly.entity_id
_entity_poly.type
_entity_poly.pdbx_seq_one_letter_code
_entity_poly.pdbx_strand_id
1 'polypeptide(L)'
;MSVPDLGIDLPIVSGDLLPPPSYPLCDVAAYITRFEQPYEPGVTYLSAHAQAGMFLPLLEASLRNDGDSLLGLPVDVFTDDGRRFGYRIERVIRHATDYAIISELPPAERSLILQTSEGPYGTTEKLQVLATPVDEGVVPVAEAAPQARPRDCRPQALRDDDGQDGALPMPSPTTSPIIVSAPTPPIVPVAIPSPGGEAPAPSGLGTAHVASRVVVERLGIDLPVISGDLQPPPNYPFCDVAAYETFLAQPDEPGTTYISAHAQEAMFLPILEASERRDGRDMLGMQVDVYTTDALRYRYEIWQVRRHILDRAIATEGLGPDEHRLVLQTSEGPYGTTEKVAVAARLVGIQVADPGTATPEARPRDCRPPGAQGAERP
;
A
#
# COMPACT_ATOMS: atom_id res chain seq x y z
N MET A 1 -3.83 -10.61 -19.17
CA MET A 1 -4.61 -11.72 -18.60
C MET A 1 -5.80 -11.94 -19.50
N SER A 2 -6.18 -13.19 -19.78
CA SER A 2 -7.36 -13.51 -20.58
C SER A 2 -8.24 -14.63 -19.97
N VAL A 3 -9.56 -14.52 -20.17
CA VAL A 3 -10.55 -15.59 -19.97
C VAL A 3 -11.30 -15.72 -21.29
N PRO A 4 -10.77 -16.48 -22.26
CA PRO A 4 -11.22 -16.44 -23.66
C PRO A 4 -12.72 -16.74 -23.82
N ASP A 5 -13.25 -17.71 -23.08
CA ASP A 5 -14.65 -18.12 -23.14
C ASP A 5 -15.64 -17.03 -22.68
N LEU A 6 -15.15 -16.04 -21.92
CA LEU A 6 -15.94 -14.89 -21.48
C LEU A 6 -15.62 -13.61 -22.26
N GLY A 7 -14.72 -13.67 -23.24
CA GLY A 7 -14.25 -12.51 -23.99
C GLY A 7 -13.52 -11.48 -23.13
N ILE A 8 -12.93 -11.90 -22.01
CA ILE A 8 -12.14 -11.02 -21.15
C ILE A 8 -10.69 -11.08 -21.61
N ASP A 9 -10.13 -9.92 -21.95
CA ASP A 9 -8.71 -9.74 -22.23
C ASP A 9 -8.29 -8.38 -21.69
N LEU A 10 -7.52 -8.40 -20.60
CA LEU A 10 -7.15 -7.20 -19.85
C LEU A 10 -5.63 -7.14 -19.66
N PRO A 11 -5.00 -5.98 -19.97
CA PRO A 11 -3.66 -5.70 -19.49
C PRO A 11 -3.65 -5.69 -17.95
N ILE A 12 -2.57 -6.19 -17.36
CA ILE A 12 -2.36 -6.18 -15.91
C ILE A 12 -1.50 -4.97 -15.56
N VAL A 13 -1.88 -4.23 -14.52
CA VAL A 13 -1.07 -3.17 -13.91
C VAL A 13 -0.79 -3.52 -12.46
N SER A 14 0.33 -3.04 -11.91
CA SER A 14 0.58 -3.14 -10.47
C SER A 14 -0.49 -2.36 -9.71
N GLY A 15 -1.06 -2.97 -8.65
CA GLY A 15 -1.98 -2.33 -7.73
C GLY A 15 -1.35 -1.18 -6.94
N ASP A 16 -0.02 -1.13 -6.84
CA ASP A 16 0.73 -0.03 -6.21
C ASP A 16 0.63 1.28 -7.01
N LEU A 17 0.28 1.18 -8.29
CA LEU A 17 0.05 2.33 -9.15
C LEU A 17 -1.31 3.02 -8.89
N LEU A 18 -2.13 2.48 -7.98
CA LEU A 18 -3.40 3.09 -7.57
C LEU A 18 -3.17 4.00 -6.35
N PRO A 19 -3.17 5.33 -6.50
CA PRO A 19 -2.99 6.23 -5.35
C PRO A 19 -4.14 6.04 -4.35
N PRO A 20 -3.90 5.68 -3.08
CA PRO A 20 -4.98 5.53 -2.09
C PRO A 20 -5.81 6.81 -1.95
N PRO A 21 -7.14 6.76 -1.81
CA PRO A 21 -8.00 5.58 -1.69
C PRO A 21 -8.59 5.16 -3.05
N SER A 22 -7.84 5.31 -4.15
CA SER A 22 -8.44 5.31 -5.48
C SER A 22 -8.94 3.92 -5.87
N TYR A 23 -10.26 3.88 -6.02
CA TYR A 23 -11.02 3.09 -6.96
C TYR A 23 -10.16 2.42 -8.06
N PRO A 24 -10.31 1.10 -8.32
CA PRO A 24 -9.55 0.42 -9.36
C PRO A 24 -9.68 1.14 -10.71
N LEU A 25 -8.60 1.13 -11.51
CA LEU A 25 -8.61 1.69 -12.86
C LEU A 25 -9.49 0.84 -13.78
N CYS A 26 -10.03 1.49 -14.80
CA CYS A 26 -10.82 0.86 -15.85
C CYS A 26 -9.91 0.35 -16.96
N ASP A 27 -10.42 -0.62 -17.72
CA ASP A 27 -9.75 -1.22 -18.88
C ASP A 27 -8.43 -1.96 -18.55
N VAL A 28 -8.22 -2.27 -17.26
CA VAL A 28 -7.07 -3.03 -16.75
C VAL A 28 -7.52 -4.00 -15.65
N ALA A 29 -6.73 -5.05 -15.41
CA ALA A 29 -6.76 -5.78 -14.15
C ALA A 29 -5.64 -5.25 -13.24
N ALA A 30 -5.90 -5.10 -11.95
CA ALA A 30 -4.91 -4.72 -10.95
C ALA A 30 -4.37 -5.98 -10.26
N TYR A 31 -3.06 -6.19 -10.36
CA TYR A 31 -2.33 -7.17 -9.55
C TYR A 31 -2.15 -6.64 -8.13
N ILE A 32 -2.62 -7.39 -7.15
CA ILE A 32 -2.50 -7.01 -5.74
C ILE A 32 -1.13 -7.50 -5.24
N THR A 33 -0.17 -6.58 -5.22
CA THR A 33 1.29 -6.79 -5.11
C THR A 33 1.79 -7.43 -3.84
N ARG A 34 1.00 -7.40 -2.76
CA ARG A 34 1.30 -8.16 -1.53
C ARG A 34 1.20 -9.68 -1.68
N PHE A 35 0.58 -10.14 -2.76
CA PHE A 35 0.47 -11.54 -3.09
C PHE A 35 1.60 -11.95 -4.03
N GLU A 36 1.67 -13.22 -4.39
CA GLU A 36 2.79 -13.80 -5.12
C GLU A 36 2.61 -13.66 -6.64
N GLN A 37 3.72 -13.59 -7.37
CA GLN A 37 3.70 -13.62 -8.82
C GLN A 37 3.26 -15.00 -9.35
N PRO A 38 2.76 -15.09 -10.60
CA PRO A 38 2.32 -16.36 -11.19
C PRO A 38 3.35 -17.51 -11.16
N TYR A 39 4.64 -17.19 -11.14
CA TYR A 39 5.73 -18.16 -11.07
C TYR A 39 6.18 -18.51 -9.65
N GLU A 40 5.73 -17.78 -8.65
CA GLU A 40 6.09 -17.98 -7.25
C GLU A 40 5.11 -18.97 -6.56
N PRO A 41 5.57 -19.77 -5.59
CA PRO A 41 4.68 -20.59 -4.78
C PRO A 41 3.73 -19.72 -3.97
N GLY A 42 2.42 -19.92 -4.12
CA GLY A 42 1.39 -19.19 -3.38
C GLY A 42 0.30 -18.61 -4.28
N VAL A 43 -0.33 -17.53 -3.82
CA VAL A 43 -1.51 -16.98 -4.48
C VAL A 43 -1.11 -15.82 -5.38
N THR A 44 -1.45 -15.85 -6.66
CA THR A 44 -1.57 -14.64 -7.48
C THR A 44 -2.97 -14.07 -7.33
N TYR A 45 -3.08 -12.77 -7.06
CA TYR A 45 -4.36 -12.12 -6.86
C TYR A 45 -4.57 -10.98 -7.84
N LEU A 46 -5.56 -11.12 -8.71
CA LEU A 46 -5.94 -10.10 -9.69
C LEU A 46 -7.35 -9.59 -9.37
N SER A 47 -7.54 -8.28 -9.46
CA SER A 47 -8.85 -7.65 -9.29
C SER A 47 -9.19 -6.73 -10.44
N ALA A 48 -10.46 -6.65 -10.80
CA ALA A 48 -10.94 -5.68 -11.78
C ALA A 48 -12.42 -5.34 -11.52
N HIS A 49 -12.90 -4.24 -12.08
CA HIS A 49 -14.30 -3.85 -11.95
C HIS A 49 -15.26 -4.77 -12.68
N ALA A 50 -16.47 -4.92 -12.14
CA ALA A 50 -17.60 -5.57 -12.80
C ALA A 50 -18.25 -4.60 -13.80
N GLN A 51 -17.47 -4.15 -14.78
CA GLN A 51 -17.90 -3.25 -15.85
C GLN A 51 -17.71 -3.90 -17.23
N ALA A 52 -18.44 -3.38 -18.22
CA ALA A 52 -18.31 -3.80 -19.60
C ALA A 52 -16.86 -3.64 -20.08
N GLY A 53 -16.33 -4.69 -20.73
CA GLY A 53 -14.92 -4.76 -21.13
C GLY A 53 -13.97 -5.16 -20.00
N MET A 54 -14.47 -5.47 -18.80
CA MET A 54 -13.68 -5.90 -17.64
C MET A 54 -14.22 -7.22 -17.06
N PHE A 55 -14.42 -7.32 -15.73
CA PHE A 55 -14.92 -8.54 -15.08
C PHE A 55 -16.46 -8.61 -15.01
N LEU A 56 -17.20 -7.73 -15.71
CA LEU A 56 -18.66 -7.89 -15.81
C LEU A 56 -19.08 -9.25 -16.39
N PRO A 57 -18.47 -9.77 -17.48
CA PRO A 57 -18.82 -11.10 -18.00
C PRO A 57 -18.54 -12.22 -16.99
N LEU A 58 -17.53 -12.05 -16.13
CA LEU A 58 -17.23 -12.97 -15.03
C LEU A 58 -18.36 -12.97 -13.99
N LEU A 59 -18.82 -11.78 -13.59
CA LEU A 59 -19.96 -11.62 -12.69
C LEU A 59 -21.26 -12.15 -13.30
N GLU A 60 -21.57 -11.82 -14.54
CA GLU A 60 -22.77 -12.30 -15.22
C GLU A 60 -22.78 -13.83 -15.36
N ALA A 61 -21.62 -14.43 -15.63
CA ALA A 61 -21.47 -15.88 -15.66
C ALA A 61 -21.62 -16.50 -14.26
N SER A 62 -21.15 -15.85 -13.19
CA SER A 62 -21.34 -16.35 -11.83
C SER A 62 -22.80 -16.36 -11.39
N LEU A 63 -23.62 -15.44 -11.91
CA LEU A 63 -25.06 -15.42 -11.65
C LEU A 63 -25.81 -16.59 -12.30
N ARG A 64 -25.20 -17.27 -13.29
CA ARG A 64 -25.79 -18.44 -13.93
C ARG A 64 -25.40 -19.71 -13.18
N ASN A 65 -26.42 -20.45 -12.74
CA ASN A 65 -26.24 -21.69 -11.97
C ASN A 65 -25.30 -21.51 -10.77
N ASP A 66 -25.39 -20.35 -10.11
CA ASP A 66 -24.62 -20.01 -8.90
C ASP A 66 -23.10 -20.24 -9.03
N GLY A 67 -22.53 -19.91 -10.17
CA GLY A 67 -21.09 -20.02 -10.42
C GLY A 67 -20.69 -21.26 -11.20
N ASP A 68 -21.53 -22.29 -11.29
CA ASP A 68 -21.18 -23.55 -11.97
C ASP A 68 -20.79 -23.33 -13.43
N SER A 69 -21.34 -22.29 -14.09
CA SER A 69 -21.00 -21.98 -15.48
C SER A 69 -19.56 -21.48 -15.70
N LEU A 70 -18.85 -21.15 -14.63
CA LEU A 70 -17.43 -20.76 -14.66
C LEU A 70 -16.48 -21.95 -14.43
N LEU A 71 -16.95 -23.05 -13.86
CA LEU A 71 -16.09 -24.17 -13.51
C LEU A 71 -15.47 -24.81 -14.76
N GLY A 72 -14.15 -25.03 -14.71
CA GLY A 72 -13.38 -25.61 -15.79
C GLY A 72 -12.95 -24.62 -16.87
N LEU A 73 -13.41 -23.36 -16.84
CA LEU A 73 -12.98 -22.36 -17.81
C LEU A 73 -11.47 -22.06 -17.66
N PRO A 74 -10.75 -21.89 -18.78
CA PRO A 74 -9.34 -21.55 -18.79
C PRO A 74 -9.14 -20.07 -18.46
N VAL A 75 -8.05 -19.77 -17.76
CA VAL A 75 -7.56 -18.42 -17.50
C VAL A 75 -6.08 -18.36 -17.82
N ASP A 76 -5.65 -17.40 -18.63
CA ASP A 76 -4.22 -17.18 -18.90
C ASP A 76 -3.74 -15.89 -18.25
N VAL A 77 -2.64 -15.99 -17.51
CA VAL A 77 -1.91 -14.85 -16.95
C VAL A 77 -0.57 -14.73 -17.65
N PHE A 78 -0.19 -13.51 -18.01
CA PHE A 78 1.01 -13.22 -18.76
C PHE A 78 1.90 -12.28 -17.94
N THR A 79 3.21 -12.50 -18.02
CA THR A 79 4.23 -11.65 -17.41
C THR A 79 5.01 -10.89 -18.48
N ASP A 80 5.63 -9.78 -18.09
CA ASP A 80 6.34 -8.87 -19.00
C ASP A 80 7.59 -9.49 -19.65
N ASP A 81 8.13 -10.56 -19.06
CA ASP A 81 9.21 -11.39 -19.61
C ASP A 81 8.76 -12.38 -20.69
N GLY A 82 7.48 -12.38 -21.09
CA GLY A 82 6.95 -13.22 -22.16
C GLY A 82 6.51 -14.61 -21.71
N ARG A 83 6.33 -14.86 -20.41
CA ARG A 83 5.77 -16.14 -19.94
C ARG A 83 4.24 -16.09 -19.90
N ARG A 84 3.61 -17.24 -20.17
CA ARG A 84 2.18 -17.51 -20.01
C ARG A 84 2.00 -18.57 -18.93
N PHE A 85 1.08 -18.33 -18.02
CA PHE A 85 0.64 -19.27 -16.98
C PHE A 85 -0.84 -19.56 -17.22
N GLY A 86 -1.15 -20.80 -17.57
CA GLY A 86 -2.52 -21.26 -17.76
C GLY A 86 -3.08 -21.84 -16.47
N TYR A 87 -4.30 -21.45 -16.16
CA TYR A 87 -5.06 -21.89 -15.00
C TYR A 87 -6.42 -22.43 -15.42
N ARG A 88 -7.08 -23.15 -14.52
CA ARG A 88 -8.46 -23.60 -14.68
C ARG A 88 -9.27 -23.26 -13.45
N ILE A 89 -10.44 -22.66 -13.66
CA ILE A 89 -11.33 -22.29 -12.56
C ILE A 89 -11.86 -23.57 -11.88
N GLU A 90 -11.65 -23.68 -10.58
CA GLU A 90 -12.11 -24.84 -9.79
C GLU A 90 -13.17 -24.49 -8.76
N ARG A 91 -13.23 -23.22 -8.35
CA ARG A 91 -14.17 -22.78 -7.33
C ARG A 91 -14.60 -21.34 -7.57
N VAL A 92 -15.88 -21.09 -7.32
CA VAL A 92 -16.51 -19.78 -7.35
C VAL A 92 -17.11 -19.52 -5.99
N ILE A 93 -16.82 -18.35 -5.42
CA ILE A 93 -17.40 -17.89 -4.17
C ILE A 93 -18.10 -16.57 -4.45
N ARG A 94 -19.41 -16.58 -4.29
CA ARG A 94 -20.23 -15.38 -4.36
C ARG A 94 -20.43 -14.80 -2.96
N HIS A 95 -20.66 -13.50 -2.90
CA HIS A 95 -20.90 -12.75 -1.66
C HIS A 95 -19.75 -12.82 -0.66
N ALA A 96 -18.51 -13.03 -1.11
CA ALA A 96 -17.35 -12.98 -0.24
C ALA A 96 -17.20 -11.56 0.33
N THR A 97 -17.01 -11.43 1.65
CA THR A 97 -16.88 -10.11 2.31
C THR A 97 -15.43 -9.75 2.65
N ASP A 98 -14.51 -10.66 2.39
CA ASP A 98 -13.10 -10.61 2.76
C ASP A 98 -12.24 -11.49 1.83
N TYR A 99 -11.00 -11.75 2.23
CA TYR A 99 -10.09 -12.68 1.54
C TYR A 99 -10.29 -14.14 1.99
N ALA A 100 -11.49 -14.55 2.43
CA ALA A 100 -11.76 -15.87 3.01
C ALA A 100 -11.20 -17.02 2.18
N ILE A 101 -11.31 -16.94 0.85
CA ILE A 101 -10.80 -17.99 -0.05
C ILE A 101 -9.31 -18.27 0.17
N ILE A 102 -8.51 -17.27 0.56
CA ILE A 102 -7.07 -17.39 0.77
C ILE A 102 -6.76 -18.18 2.04
N SER A 103 -7.55 -17.98 3.09
CA SER A 103 -7.34 -18.66 4.38
C SER A 103 -7.56 -20.17 4.30
N GLU A 104 -8.24 -20.64 3.26
CA GLU A 104 -8.51 -22.04 3.00
C GLU A 104 -7.46 -22.72 2.11
N LEU A 105 -6.55 -21.95 1.48
CA LEU A 105 -5.57 -22.49 0.56
C LEU A 105 -4.35 -23.05 1.30
N PRO A 106 -3.80 -24.20 0.86
CA PRO A 106 -2.55 -24.69 1.39
C PRO A 106 -1.43 -23.66 1.17
N PRO A 107 -0.60 -23.39 2.20
CA PRO A 107 0.56 -22.53 2.01
C PRO A 107 1.49 -23.16 0.96
N ALA A 108 2.03 -22.32 0.07
CA ALA A 108 2.89 -22.68 -1.07
C ALA A 108 2.24 -23.39 -2.27
N GLU A 109 0.93 -23.63 -2.27
CA GLU A 109 0.24 -24.05 -3.49
C GLU A 109 0.04 -22.88 -4.44
N ARG A 110 0.49 -23.02 -5.69
CA ARG A 110 0.25 -22.02 -6.72
C ARG A 110 -1.23 -21.97 -7.03
N SER A 111 -1.81 -20.79 -6.93
CA SER A 111 -3.23 -20.54 -7.18
C SER A 111 -3.42 -19.15 -7.75
N LEU A 112 -4.46 -18.97 -8.56
CA LEU A 112 -4.89 -17.67 -9.06
C LEU A 112 -6.25 -17.33 -8.47
N ILE A 113 -6.40 -16.12 -7.94
CA ILE A 113 -7.70 -15.57 -7.57
C ILE A 113 -8.01 -14.39 -8.49
N LEU A 114 -9.20 -14.43 -9.07
CA LEU A 114 -9.83 -13.28 -9.73
C LEU A 114 -10.91 -12.72 -8.80
N GLN A 115 -10.90 -11.41 -8.56
CA GLN A 115 -11.91 -10.74 -7.74
C GLN A 115 -12.61 -9.59 -8.47
N THR A 116 -13.93 -9.51 -8.30
CA THR A 116 -14.71 -8.31 -8.66
C THR A 116 -15.80 -7.97 -7.63
N SER A 117 -16.40 -6.79 -7.74
CA SER A 117 -17.54 -6.36 -6.91
C SER A 117 -18.83 -7.00 -7.41
N GLU A 118 -19.74 -7.42 -6.52
CA GLU A 118 -21.06 -7.93 -6.94
C GLU A 118 -22.15 -6.85 -6.99
N GLY A 119 -21.92 -5.71 -6.34
CA GLY A 119 -22.89 -4.64 -6.23
C GLY A 119 -22.37 -3.29 -6.73
N PRO A 120 -23.19 -2.24 -6.59
CA PRO A 120 -22.82 -0.87 -6.94
C PRO A 120 -21.59 -0.39 -6.15
N TYR A 121 -21.11 0.81 -6.48
CA TYR A 121 -19.97 1.47 -5.84
C TYR A 121 -19.96 1.28 -4.31
N GLY A 122 -18.90 0.67 -3.79
CA GLY A 122 -18.69 0.53 -2.34
C GLY A 122 -19.35 -0.67 -1.67
N THR A 123 -19.99 -1.59 -2.40
CA THR A 123 -20.49 -2.82 -1.78
C THR A 123 -19.36 -3.70 -1.26
N THR A 124 -19.56 -4.24 -0.05
CA THR A 124 -18.63 -5.15 0.62
C THR A 124 -18.53 -6.50 -0.08
N GLU A 125 -19.65 -7.00 -0.60
CA GLU A 125 -19.72 -8.28 -1.29
C GLU A 125 -18.91 -8.31 -2.58
N LYS A 126 -18.10 -9.37 -2.71
CA LYS A 126 -17.20 -9.66 -3.81
C LYS A 126 -17.50 -11.03 -4.39
N LEU A 127 -17.32 -11.13 -5.69
CA LEU A 127 -17.16 -12.39 -6.39
C LEU A 127 -15.67 -12.73 -6.35
N GLN A 128 -15.34 -13.92 -5.85
CA GLN A 128 -13.99 -14.48 -5.90
C GLN A 128 -14.00 -15.79 -6.69
N VAL A 129 -13.06 -15.93 -7.61
CA VAL A 129 -12.89 -17.13 -8.44
C VAL A 129 -11.49 -17.67 -8.23
N LEU A 130 -11.39 -18.90 -7.74
CA LEU A 130 -10.13 -19.62 -7.57
C LEU A 130 -9.87 -20.49 -8.79
N ALA A 131 -8.66 -20.39 -9.32
CA ALA A 131 -8.17 -21.19 -10.42
C ALA A 131 -6.82 -21.84 -10.06
N THR A 132 -6.64 -23.09 -10.47
CA THR A 132 -5.43 -23.88 -10.23
C THR A 132 -4.56 -23.94 -11.48
N PRO A 133 -3.23 -24.02 -11.34
CA PRO A 133 -2.31 -24.04 -12.47
C PRO A 133 -2.49 -25.32 -13.29
N VAL A 134 -2.49 -25.17 -14.61
CA VAL A 134 -2.61 -26.27 -15.58
C VAL A 134 -1.33 -26.43 -16.38
N ASP A 135 -0.82 -25.33 -16.93
CA ASP A 135 0.36 -25.34 -17.78
C ASP A 135 1.12 -24.00 -17.77
N GLU A 136 2.33 -24.03 -18.33
CA GLU A 136 3.18 -22.86 -18.51
C GLU A 136 3.74 -22.86 -19.93
N GLY A 137 3.95 -21.66 -20.48
CA GLY A 137 4.52 -21.49 -21.80
C GLY A 137 5.26 -20.17 -21.95
N VAL A 138 5.85 -19.97 -23.12
CA VAL A 138 6.47 -18.71 -23.52
C VAL A 138 5.75 -18.21 -24.77
N VAL A 139 5.45 -16.92 -24.79
CA VAL A 139 4.84 -16.20 -25.91
C VAL A 139 5.69 -14.97 -26.26
N PRO A 140 5.53 -14.36 -27.44
CA PRO A 140 6.21 -13.10 -27.74
C PRO A 140 5.91 -12.02 -26.68
N VAL A 141 6.91 -11.28 -26.25
CA VAL A 141 6.75 -10.21 -25.23
C VAL A 141 5.66 -9.20 -25.60
N ALA A 142 5.53 -8.86 -26.89
CA ALA A 142 4.48 -7.96 -27.36
C ALA A 142 3.05 -8.49 -27.19
N GLU A 143 2.88 -9.82 -27.11
CA GLU A 143 1.63 -10.49 -26.81
C GLU A 143 1.40 -10.59 -25.30
N ALA A 144 2.46 -10.90 -24.53
CA ALA A 144 2.37 -11.04 -23.08
C ALA A 144 2.13 -9.70 -22.34
N ALA A 145 2.65 -8.60 -22.88
CA ALA A 145 2.61 -7.28 -22.25
C ALA A 145 1.91 -6.25 -23.16
N PRO A 146 0.60 -6.39 -23.42
CA PRO A 146 -0.13 -5.36 -24.16
C PRO A 146 -0.06 -4.02 -23.41
N GLN A 147 0.12 -2.92 -24.14
CA GLN A 147 0.23 -1.60 -23.52
C GLN A 147 -1.06 -1.25 -22.76
N ALA A 148 -0.96 -1.14 -21.44
CA ALA A 148 -2.08 -0.73 -20.61
C ALA A 148 -2.51 0.71 -20.93
N ARG A 149 -3.82 0.94 -20.93
CA ARG A 149 -4.44 2.28 -21.08
C ARG A 149 -5.43 2.53 -19.95
N PRO A 150 -4.95 2.52 -18.69
CA PRO A 150 -5.85 2.71 -17.57
C PRO A 150 -6.54 4.07 -17.64
N ARG A 151 -7.81 4.10 -17.25
CA ARG A 151 -8.57 5.34 -17.04
C ARG A 151 -9.28 5.28 -15.70
N ASP A 152 -9.56 6.43 -15.10
CA ASP A 152 -10.37 6.46 -13.89
C ASP A 152 -11.83 6.04 -14.24
N CYS A 153 -12.40 5.17 -13.41
CA CYS A 153 -13.72 4.59 -13.59
C CYS A 153 -14.87 5.45 -13.06
N ARG A 154 -14.59 6.60 -12.41
CA ARG A 154 -15.66 7.49 -11.97
C ARG A 154 -16.56 7.85 -13.15
N PRO A 155 -17.89 7.64 -13.05
CA PRO A 155 -18.85 8.17 -14.00
C PRO A 155 -18.56 9.64 -14.26
N GLN A 156 -18.60 10.10 -15.51
CA GLN A 156 -18.40 11.52 -15.84
C GLN A 156 -19.30 12.44 -15.00
N ALA A 157 -20.55 12.01 -14.75
CA ALA A 157 -21.49 12.74 -13.90
C ALA A 157 -21.03 12.94 -12.44
N LEU A 158 -20.15 12.08 -11.90
CA LEU A 158 -19.54 12.25 -10.57
C LEU A 158 -18.21 13.02 -10.62
N ARG A 159 -17.62 13.20 -11.81
CA ARG A 159 -16.42 14.05 -11.96
C ARG A 159 -16.77 15.53 -12.02
N ASP A 160 -17.97 15.85 -12.49
CA ASP A 160 -18.42 17.23 -12.65
C ASP A 160 -18.86 17.88 -11.32
N ASP A 161 -19.12 17.09 -10.28
CA ASP A 161 -19.54 17.58 -8.95
C ASP A 161 -18.34 17.97 -8.04
N ASP A 162 -17.12 17.52 -8.36
CA ASP A 162 -15.90 17.81 -7.59
C ASP A 162 -15.25 19.17 -7.95
N GLY A 163 -15.84 20.00 -8.84
CA GLY A 163 -15.10 21.15 -9.36
C GLY A 163 -15.80 22.19 -10.24
N GLN A 164 -17.10 22.43 -10.09
CA GLN A 164 -17.71 23.69 -10.55
C GLN A 164 -18.26 24.54 -9.39
N ASP A 165 -17.52 24.62 -8.28
CA ASP A 165 -17.61 25.80 -7.44
C ASP A 165 -17.03 26.98 -8.23
N GLY A 166 -17.93 27.88 -8.63
CA GLY A 166 -17.65 29.02 -9.50
C GLY A 166 -16.41 29.77 -9.04
N ALA A 167 -15.44 29.88 -9.94
CA ALA A 167 -14.41 30.89 -9.88
C ALA A 167 -15.08 32.27 -9.83
N LEU A 168 -15.28 32.79 -8.62
CA LEU A 168 -15.48 34.21 -8.41
C LEU A 168 -14.27 34.92 -9.04
N PRO A 169 -14.46 36.01 -9.81
CA PRO A 169 -13.37 36.69 -10.48
C PRO A 169 -12.35 37.17 -9.46
N MET A 170 -11.15 36.57 -9.48
CA MET A 170 -10.03 37.07 -8.69
C MET A 170 -9.69 38.49 -9.17
N PRO A 171 -9.55 39.48 -8.27
CA PRO A 171 -9.07 40.79 -8.64
C PRO A 171 -7.62 40.71 -9.14
N SER A 172 -7.33 41.45 -10.21
CA SER A 172 -6.00 41.55 -10.81
C SER A 172 -4.94 41.92 -9.76
N PRO A 173 -3.74 41.31 -9.81
CA PRO A 173 -2.67 41.66 -8.90
C PRO A 173 -2.24 43.12 -9.14
N THR A 174 -2.38 43.95 -8.11
CA THR A 174 -1.82 45.31 -8.09
C THR A 174 -0.32 45.21 -7.85
N THR A 175 0.45 45.71 -8.81
CA THR A 175 1.91 45.81 -8.76
C THR A 175 2.36 46.60 -7.54
N SER A 176 2.95 45.93 -6.56
CA SER A 176 3.66 46.58 -5.45
C SER A 176 5.14 46.78 -5.80
N PRO A 177 5.78 47.87 -5.32
CA PRO A 177 7.12 48.24 -5.74
C PRO A 177 8.20 47.27 -5.22
N ILE A 178 9.17 47.01 -6.09
CA ILE A 178 10.36 46.21 -5.83
C ILE A 178 11.25 46.94 -4.82
N ILE A 179 11.44 46.36 -3.64
CA ILE A 179 12.47 46.78 -2.68
C ILE A 179 13.79 46.11 -3.09
N VAL A 180 14.77 46.93 -3.47
CA VAL A 180 16.14 46.50 -3.78
C VAL A 180 16.86 46.19 -2.47
N SER A 181 17.04 44.90 -2.16
CA SER A 181 17.90 44.47 -1.06
C SER A 181 19.38 44.59 -1.43
N ALA A 182 20.16 45.13 -0.49
CA ALA A 182 21.61 45.30 -0.57
C ALA A 182 22.36 43.94 -0.66
N PRO A 183 23.57 43.91 -1.25
CA PRO A 183 24.32 42.68 -1.47
C PRO A 183 24.78 42.04 -0.15
N THR A 184 24.39 40.78 0.04
CA THR A 184 24.90 39.88 1.07
C THR A 184 26.39 39.59 0.84
N PRO A 185 27.26 39.61 1.87
CA PRO A 185 28.66 39.24 1.72
C PRO A 185 28.82 37.75 1.34
N PRO A 186 29.89 37.40 0.60
CA PRO A 186 30.12 36.03 0.14
C PRO A 186 30.33 35.10 1.34
N ILE A 187 29.48 34.07 1.44
CA ILE A 187 29.69 32.94 2.33
C ILE A 187 30.86 32.13 1.76
N VAL A 188 31.96 32.10 2.49
CA VAL A 188 33.09 31.22 2.19
C VAL A 188 32.65 29.79 2.48
N PRO A 189 32.69 28.85 1.51
CA PRO A 189 32.37 27.46 1.78
C PRO A 189 33.42 26.89 2.75
N VAL A 190 32.98 26.51 3.93
CA VAL A 190 33.78 25.67 4.84
C VAL A 190 33.80 24.29 4.21
N ALA A 191 35.00 23.84 3.82
CA ALA A 191 35.22 22.49 3.33
C ALA A 191 34.82 21.50 4.43
N ILE A 192 33.75 20.75 4.20
CA ILE A 192 33.41 19.58 4.97
C ILE A 192 34.50 18.54 4.65
N PRO A 193 35.23 18.01 5.64
CA PRO A 193 36.16 16.91 5.38
C PRO A 193 35.36 15.73 4.84
N SER A 194 35.63 15.36 3.58
CA SER A 194 35.19 14.09 2.99
C SER A 194 35.57 12.96 3.96
N PRO A 195 34.61 12.17 4.48
CA PRO A 195 34.94 10.88 5.05
C PRO A 195 35.37 9.99 3.87
N GLY A 196 36.67 9.99 3.58
CA GLY A 196 37.30 9.02 2.70
C GLY A 196 37.26 7.67 3.38
N GLY A 197 36.14 6.98 3.21
CA GLY A 197 35.89 5.63 3.67
C GLY A 197 34.73 5.11 2.87
N GLU A 198 35.02 4.67 1.65
CA GLU A 198 34.11 3.87 0.83
C GLU A 198 33.82 2.60 1.64
N ALA A 199 32.73 2.63 2.42
CA ALA A 199 32.23 1.47 3.11
C ALA A 199 31.92 0.42 2.04
N PRO A 200 32.41 -0.82 2.17
CA PRO A 200 32.11 -1.86 1.20
C PRO A 200 30.60 -2.00 1.09
N ALA A 201 30.06 -1.80 -0.12
CA ALA A 201 28.66 -2.11 -0.40
C ALA A 201 28.44 -3.58 0.01
N PRO A 202 27.50 -3.87 0.94
CA PRO A 202 27.23 -5.24 1.31
C PRO A 202 26.79 -6.00 0.06
N SER A 203 27.68 -6.84 -0.45
CA SER A 203 27.42 -7.73 -1.57
C SER A 203 26.65 -8.94 -1.03
N GLY A 204 25.41 -8.70 -0.61
CA GLY A 204 24.45 -9.71 -0.19
C GLY A 204 23.42 -9.89 -1.30
N LEU A 205 23.37 -11.08 -1.89
CA LEU A 205 22.35 -11.47 -2.86
C LEU A 205 20.95 -11.43 -2.19
N GLY A 206 20.10 -10.50 -2.63
CA GLY A 206 18.64 -10.67 -2.68
C GLY A 206 17.84 -10.67 -1.38
N THR A 207 18.37 -10.22 -0.24
CA THR A 207 17.53 -9.99 0.96
C THR A 207 16.74 -8.70 0.80
N ALA A 208 15.42 -8.80 0.77
CA ALA A 208 14.53 -7.64 0.76
C ALA A 208 14.84 -6.70 1.94
N HIS A 209 14.88 -5.40 1.68
CA HIS A 209 15.15 -4.34 2.65
C HIS A 209 13.88 -3.96 3.43
N VAL A 210 13.26 -4.94 4.08
CA VAL A 210 11.93 -4.78 4.68
C VAL A 210 12.05 -4.11 6.04
N ALA A 211 11.21 -3.10 6.31
CA ALA A 211 11.14 -2.47 7.62
C ALA A 211 10.82 -3.50 8.74
N SER A 212 11.69 -3.57 9.76
CA SER A 212 11.63 -4.56 10.84
C SER A 212 11.51 -3.96 12.25
N ARG A 213 11.82 -2.67 12.43
CA ARG A 213 11.70 -1.96 13.71
C ARG A 213 11.56 -0.46 13.49
N VAL A 214 10.78 0.22 14.33
CA VAL A 214 10.66 1.68 14.34
C VAL A 214 10.93 2.23 15.74
N VAL A 215 11.74 3.27 15.81
CA VAL A 215 12.15 3.92 17.07
C VAL A 215 11.94 5.43 16.98
N VAL A 216 11.24 6.00 17.95
CA VAL A 216 11.14 7.45 18.18
C VAL A 216 11.58 7.72 19.62
N GLU A 217 12.89 7.86 19.82
CA GLU A 217 13.50 7.90 21.16
C GLU A 217 12.88 8.99 22.06
N ARG A 218 12.65 10.18 21.51
CA ARG A 218 12.06 11.32 22.25
C ARG A 218 10.61 11.09 22.69
N LEU A 219 9.91 10.15 22.07
CA LEU A 219 8.55 9.76 22.42
C LEU A 219 8.50 8.42 23.18
N GLY A 220 9.64 7.77 23.42
CA GLY A 220 9.70 6.47 24.07
C GLY A 220 9.09 5.34 23.23
N ILE A 221 9.06 5.49 21.91
CA ILE A 221 8.52 4.48 20.99
C ILE A 221 9.67 3.59 20.51
N ASP A 222 9.47 2.28 20.65
CA ASP A 222 10.38 1.25 20.16
C ASP A 222 9.57 -0.02 19.87
N LEU A 223 9.23 -0.24 18.60
CA LEU A 223 8.33 -1.31 18.19
C LEU A 223 8.96 -2.19 17.09
N PRO A 224 8.80 -3.53 17.17
CA PRO A 224 8.95 -4.38 16.00
C PRO A 224 7.94 -3.96 14.92
N VAL A 225 8.37 -4.01 13.67
CA VAL A 225 7.53 -3.72 12.50
C VAL A 225 7.25 -5.04 11.78
N ILE A 226 5.99 -5.27 11.43
CA ILE A 226 5.53 -6.44 10.67
C ILE A 226 4.86 -5.99 9.37
N SER A 227 4.59 -6.95 8.47
CA SER A 227 3.74 -6.69 7.31
C SER A 227 2.32 -6.32 7.73
N GLY A 228 1.78 -5.26 7.13
CA GLY A 228 0.37 -4.86 7.26
C GLY A 228 -0.63 -5.90 6.79
N ASP A 229 -0.18 -6.95 6.09
CA ASP A 229 -1.04 -8.03 5.63
C ASP A 229 -1.31 -9.12 6.67
N LEU A 230 -0.58 -9.09 7.79
CA LEU A 230 -0.75 -10.10 8.85
C LEU A 230 -1.98 -9.86 9.75
N GLN A 231 -2.85 -8.89 9.45
CA GLN A 231 -3.92 -8.47 10.36
C GLN A 231 -4.99 -9.55 10.64
N PRO A 232 -5.45 -9.69 11.90
CA PRO A 232 -6.57 -10.57 12.23
C PRO A 232 -7.86 -10.07 11.57
N PRO A 233 -8.73 -10.98 11.09
CA PRO A 233 -10.06 -10.61 10.61
C PRO A 233 -10.87 -9.94 11.73
N PRO A 234 -11.61 -8.84 11.49
CA PRO A 234 -11.79 -8.11 10.22
C PRO A 234 -10.88 -6.88 10.09
N ASN A 235 -9.59 -7.07 9.79
CA ASN A 235 -8.59 -6.01 9.53
C ASN A 235 -8.41 -5.04 10.71
N TYR A 236 -8.20 -5.58 11.90
CA TYR A 236 -7.83 -4.78 13.07
C TYR A 236 -6.32 -4.90 13.30
N PRO A 237 -5.54 -3.80 13.37
CA PRO A 237 -4.10 -3.91 13.60
C PRO A 237 -3.78 -4.70 14.88
N PHE A 238 -2.66 -5.42 14.89
CA PHE A 238 -2.19 -6.07 16.11
C PHE A 238 -1.70 -5.04 17.12
N CYS A 239 -1.71 -5.43 18.40
CA CYS A 239 -0.98 -4.73 19.44
C CYS A 239 0.46 -5.23 19.55
N ASP A 240 1.28 -4.44 20.26
CA ASP A 240 2.68 -4.74 20.58
C ASP A 240 3.62 -4.76 19.36
N VAL A 241 3.13 -4.32 18.20
CA VAL A 241 3.85 -4.21 16.93
C VAL A 241 3.38 -2.96 16.16
N ALA A 242 4.21 -2.44 15.27
CA ALA A 242 3.79 -1.55 14.19
C ALA A 242 3.68 -2.35 12.88
N ALA A 243 2.97 -1.81 11.89
CA ALA A 243 2.76 -2.47 10.61
C ALA A 243 3.04 -1.54 9.44
N TYR A 244 3.83 -1.98 8.46
CA TYR A 244 4.04 -1.23 7.23
C TYR A 244 2.96 -1.54 6.18
N GLU A 245 2.60 -0.55 5.37
CA GLU A 245 1.68 -0.75 4.24
C GLU A 245 2.45 -1.37 3.06
N THR A 246 2.03 -2.55 2.60
CA THR A 246 2.81 -3.38 1.66
C THR A 246 2.75 -2.94 0.21
N PHE A 247 1.81 -2.07 -0.15
CA PHE A 247 1.68 -1.46 -1.48
C PHE A 247 2.40 -0.10 -1.59
N LEU A 248 3.17 0.29 -0.57
CA LEU A 248 3.99 1.49 -0.54
C LEU A 248 5.47 1.13 -0.41
N ALA A 249 6.34 2.11 -0.70
CA ALA A 249 7.78 1.92 -0.80
C ALA A 249 8.42 1.44 0.51
N GLN A 250 9.40 0.55 0.41
CA GLN A 250 10.31 0.22 1.52
C GLN A 250 11.33 1.34 1.77
N PRO A 251 12.04 1.35 2.92
CA PRO A 251 12.98 2.43 3.26
C PRO A 251 14.06 2.73 2.22
N ASP A 252 14.50 1.72 1.48
CA ASP A 252 15.51 1.79 0.41
C ASP A 252 14.97 2.19 -0.96
N GLU A 253 13.66 2.27 -1.11
CA GLU A 253 12.99 2.59 -2.37
C GLU A 253 12.57 4.07 -2.39
N PRO A 254 12.70 4.77 -3.53
CA PRO A 254 12.08 6.07 -3.71
C PRO A 254 10.57 5.97 -3.51
N GLY A 255 10.02 6.83 -2.65
CA GLY A 255 8.60 6.81 -2.32
C GLY A 255 8.33 7.11 -0.85
N THR A 256 7.18 6.65 -0.37
CA THR A 256 6.81 6.74 1.05
C THR A 256 6.80 5.37 1.69
N THR A 257 7.61 5.19 2.73
CA THR A 257 7.40 4.12 3.70
C THR A 257 6.32 4.55 4.68
N TYR A 258 5.27 3.75 4.80
CA TYR A 258 4.11 4.08 5.63
C TYR A 258 3.95 3.05 6.74
N ILE A 259 4.10 3.47 7.99
CA ILE A 259 4.03 2.60 9.16
C ILE A 259 2.89 3.07 10.05
N SER A 260 2.01 2.16 10.44
CA SER A 260 0.90 2.45 11.34
C SER A 260 0.93 1.58 12.59
N ALA A 261 0.42 2.12 13.69
CA ALA A 261 0.22 1.37 14.93
C ALA A 261 -0.94 1.98 15.73
N HIS A 262 -1.48 1.22 16.68
CA HIS A 262 -2.55 1.71 17.56
C HIS A 262 -2.11 2.88 18.43
N ALA A 263 -3.06 3.77 18.73
CA ALA A 263 -2.90 4.82 19.73
C ALA A 263 -3.12 4.23 21.13
N GLN A 264 -2.27 3.27 21.51
CA GLN A 264 -2.29 2.62 22.81
C GLN A 264 -0.95 2.79 23.53
N GLU A 265 -0.97 2.59 24.85
CA GLU A 265 0.23 2.56 25.68
C GLU A 265 1.26 1.56 25.11
N ALA A 266 2.54 1.92 25.20
CA ALA A 266 3.66 1.21 24.58
C ALA A 266 3.61 1.11 23.03
N MET A 267 2.70 1.83 22.37
CA MET A 267 2.59 1.89 20.91
C MET A 267 2.70 3.33 20.40
N PHE A 268 1.82 3.78 19.50
CA PHE A 268 1.85 5.13 18.93
C PHE A 268 0.97 6.14 19.72
N LEU A 269 0.45 5.79 20.90
CA LEU A 269 -0.22 6.78 21.78
C LEU A 269 0.64 8.03 22.03
N PRO A 270 1.97 7.94 22.27
CA PRO A 270 2.78 9.13 22.45
C PRO A 270 2.80 10.08 21.24
N ILE A 271 2.57 9.59 20.01
CA ILE A 271 2.41 10.45 18.82
C ILE A 271 1.10 11.24 18.94
N LEU A 272 0.00 10.59 19.31
CA LEU A 272 -1.28 11.26 19.52
C LEU A 272 -1.17 12.33 20.62
N GLU A 273 -0.66 11.98 21.80
CA GLU A 273 -0.50 12.90 22.92
C GLU A 273 0.46 14.07 22.61
N ALA A 274 1.53 13.81 21.85
CA ALA A 274 2.42 14.87 21.38
C ALA A 274 1.76 15.75 20.33
N SER A 275 0.88 15.21 19.48
CA SER A 275 0.12 15.97 18.49
C SER A 275 -0.90 16.92 19.13
N GLU A 276 -1.53 16.54 20.23
CA GLU A 276 -2.47 17.40 20.96
C GLU A 276 -1.78 18.60 21.61
N ARG A 277 -0.48 18.47 21.91
CA ARG A 277 0.34 19.55 22.48
C ARG A 277 0.87 20.47 21.39
N ARG A 278 0.45 21.73 21.45
CA ARG A 278 0.85 22.78 20.48
C ARG A 278 0.66 22.33 19.02
N ASP A 279 -0.38 21.53 18.77
CA ASP A 279 -0.71 21.02 17.44
C ASP A 279 0.46 20.28 16.77
N GLY A 280 1.15 19.44 17.54
CA GLY A 280 2.26 18.61 17.07
C GLY A 280 3.55 19.36 16.75
N ARG A 281 3.59 20.68 16.93
CA ARG A 281 4.80 21.50 16.67
C ARG A 281 6.03 21.02 17.43
N ASP A 282 5.84 20.32 18.53
CA ASP A 282 6.91 19.79 19.39
C ASP A 282 7.61 18.59 18.77
N MET A 283 6.94 17.90 17.84
CA MET A 283 7.49 16.78 17.10
C MET A 283 8.37 17.21 15.93
N LEU A 284 8.28 18.47 15.48
CA LEU A 284 9.10 18.97 14.38
C LEU A 284 10.60 18.93 14.73
N GLY A 285 11.39 18.32 13.86
CA GLY A 285 12.82 18.09 14.07
C GLY A 285 13.16 16.87 14.93
N MET A 286 12.17 16.15 15.48
CA MET A 286 12.43 14.88 16.14
C MET A 286 12.91 13.85 15.12
N GLN A 287 13.77 12.94 15.58
CA GLN A 287 14.34 11.88 14.76
C GLN A 287 13.51 10.61 14.90
N VAL A 288 13.37 9.88 13.80
CA VAL A 288 12.78 8.55 13.73
C VAL A 288 13.80 7.62 13.09
N ASP A 289 14.11 6.52 13.75
CA ASP A 289 14.98 5.47 13.19
C ASP A 289 14.09 4.29 12.75
N VAL A 290 14.20 3.89 11.48
CA VAL A 290 13.59 2.67 10.93
C VAL A 290 14.71 1.69 10.61
N TYR A 291 14.61 0.48 11.12
CA TYR A 291 15.54 -0.59 10.84
C TYR A 291 14.97 -1.56 9.82
N THR A 292 15.84 -2.21 9.06
CA THR A 292 15.47 -3.20 8.05
C THR A 292 16.05 -4.58 8.35
N THR A 293 15.47 -5.60 7.71
CA THR A 293 15.85 -7.01 7.86
C THR A 293 17.30 -7.33 7.50
N ASP A 294 17.95 -6.51 6.68
CA ASP A 294 19.36 -6.61 6.30
C ASP A 294 20.30 -5.79 7.21
N ALA A 295 19.80 -5.36 8.38
CA ALA A 295 20.55 -4.63 9.39
C ALA A 295 21.03 -3.25 8.93
N LEU A 296 20.21 -2.52 8.19
CA LEU A 296 20.38 -1.07 8.00
C LEU A 296 19.48 -0.29 8.96
N ARG A 297 19.91 0.92 9.28
CA ARG A 297 19.17 1.94 10.04
C ARG A 297 19.02 3.18 9.17
N TYR A 298 17.77 3.47 8.82
CA TYR A 298 17.35 4.68 8.13
C TYR A 298 16.90 5.70 9.18
N ARG A 299 17.56 6.85 9.21
CA ARG A 299 17.22 7.94 10.11
C ARG A 299 16.44 9.00 9.34
N TYR A 300 15.29 9.38 9.88
CA TYR A 300 14.41 10.40 9.35
C TYR A 300 14.22 11.55 10.34
N GLU A 301 13.91 12.73 9.84
CA GLU A 301 13.57 13.92 10.63
C GLU A 301 12.13 14.35 10.34
N ILE A 302 11.30 14.46 11.38
CA ILE A 302 9.90 14.88 11.26
C ILE A 302 9.86 16.35 10.82
N TRP A 303 9.12 16.64 9.74
CA TRP A 303 8.95 17.98 9.21
C TRP A 303 7.48 18.41 9.09
N GLN A 304 6.54 17.48 9.22
CA GLN A 304 5.11 17.76 9.19
C GLN A 304 4.35 16.87 10.15
N VAL A 305 3.33 17.46 10.79
CA VAL A 305 2.32 16.75 11.58
C VAL A 305 0.96 17.18 11.05
N ARG A 306 0.07 16.22 10.79
CA ARG A 306 -1.32 16.48 10.42
C ARG A 306 -2.23 15.72 11.37
N ARG A 307 -3.23 16.42 11.88
CA ARG A 307 -4.31 15.88 12.71
C ARG A 307 -5.61 15.90 11.95
N HIS A 308 -6.57 15.12 12.41
CA HIS A 308 -7.93 15.02 11.88
C HIS A 308 -7.95 14.66 10.39
N ILE A 309 -6.94 13.93 9.91
CA ILE A 309 -6.92 13.51 8.51
C ILE A 309 -7.86 12.32 8.33
N LEU A 310 -8.56 12.34 7.21
CA LEU A 310 -9.50 11.30 6.80
C LEU A 310 -8.98 10.49 5.61
N ASP A 311 -7.85 10.91 5.04
CA ASP A 311 -7.21 10.31 3.89
C ASP A 311 -5.71 10.05 4.16
N ARG A 312 -5.04 9.49 3.16
CA ARG A 312 -3.60 9.20 3.17
C ARG A 312 -2.81 10.16 2.29
N ALA A 313 -3.35 11.34 1.96
CA ALA A 313 -2.71 12.27 1.02
C ALA A 313 -1.30 12.68 1.47
N ILE A 314 -1.03 12.74 2.78
CA ILE A 314 0.31 13.00 3.33
C ILE A 314 1.40 12.05 2.78
N ALA A 315 1.03 10.84 2.33
CA ALA A 315 1.94 9.87 1.76
C ALA A 315 2.35 10.17 0.32
N THR A 316 1.58 10.98 -0.42
CA THR A 316 1.81 11.19 -1.86
C THR A 316 1.86 12.67 -2.26
N GLU A 317 1.26 13.55 -1.46
CA GLU A 317 1.20 14.98 -1.70
C GLU A 317 2.60 15.58 -1.73
N GLY A 318 2.95 16.20 -2.88
CA GLY A 318 4.24 16.85 -3.08
C GLY A 318 5.45 15.92 -3.02
N LEU A 319 5.28 14.61 -3.20
CA LEU A 319 6.36 13.63 -3.19
C LEU A 319 7.21 13.77 -4.46
N GLY A 320 8.51 14.04 -4.28
CA GLY A 320 9.48 14.09 -5.40
C GLY A 320 9.81 12.71 -5.96
N PRO A 321 10.31 12.61 -7.21
CA PRO A 321 10.59 11.33 -7.87
C PRO A 321 11.67 10.48 -7.17
N ASP A 322 12.58 11.12 -6.44
CA ASP A 322 13.67 10.47 -5.69
C ASP A 322 13.53 10.68 -4.17
N GLU A 323 12.36 11.11 -3.70
CA GLU A 323 12.15 11.39 -2.28
C GLU A 323 11.94 10.10 -1.50
N HIS A 324 12.70 9.91 -0.42
CA HIS A 324 12.46 8.89 0.59
C HIS A 324 11.74 9.53 1.77
N ARG A 325 10.43 9.31 1.84
CA ARG A 325 9.56 9.80 2.90
C ARG A 325 9.19 8.67 3.85
N LEU A 326 9.12 9.00 5.13
CA LEU A 326 8.50 8.15 6.14
C LEU A 326 7.20 8.80 6.61
N VAL A 327 6.12 8.03 6.71
CA VAL A 327 4.90 8.42 7.39
C VAL A 327 4.64 7.47 8.55
N LEU A 328 4.43 8.02 9.75
CA LEU A 328 3.87 7.26 10.88
C LEU A 328 2.42 7.69 11.11
N GLN A 329 1.50 6.74 11.23
CA GLN A 329 0.07 7.04 11.43
C GLN A 329 -0.50 6.32 12.66
N THR A 330 -1.36 7.01 13.41
CA THR A 330 -2.17 6.41 14.47
C THR A 330 -3.60 6.97 14.52
N SER A 331 -4.51 6.31 15.24
CA SER A 331 -5.90 6.74 15.44
C SER A 331 -6.03 7.88 16.44
N GLU A 332 -7.04 8.75 16.30
CA GLU A 332 -7.30 9.83 17.27
C GLU A 332 -8.24 9.49 18.43
N GLY A 333 -8.86 8.31 18.45
CA GLY A 333 -9.74 7.98 19.55
C GLY A 333 -9.90 6.49 19.83
N PRO A 334 -10.67 6.18 20.89
CA PRO A 334 -10.84 4.82 21.37
C PRO A 334 -11.76 4.07 20.40
N TYR A 335 -11.13 3.26 19.54
CA TYR A 335 -11.74 2.29 18.62
C TYR A 335 -12.48 2.89 17.42
N GLY A 336 -12.09 2.45 16.22
CA GLY A 336 -12.86 2.70 15.00
C GLY A 336 -13.02 4.17 14.60
N THR A 337 -12.30 5.10 15.23
CA THR A 337 -12.36 6.50 14.85
C THR A 337 -11.76 6.68 13.46
N THR A 338 -12.51 7.38 12.62
CA THR A 338 -12.12 7.67 11.24
C THR A 338 -10.88 8.57 11.22
N GLU A 339 -10.85 9.58 12.09
CA GLU A 339 -9.76 10.54 12.19
C GLU A 339 -8.44 9.89 12.62
N LYS A 340 -7.37 10.32 11.96
CA LYS A 340 -5.99 9.89 12.19
C LYS A 340 -5.08 11.09 12.45
N VAL A 341 -4.02 10.82 13.21
CA VAL A 341 -2.79 11.64 13.22
C VAL A 341 -1.80 10.97 12.27
N ALA A 342 -1.16 11.76 11.43
CA ALA A 342 0.01 11.34 10.69
C ALA A 342 1.17 12.31 10.84
N VAL A 343 2.38 11.77 10.95
CA VAL A 343 3.62 12.54 10.93
C VAL A 343 4.42 12.15 9.69
N ALA A 344 4.90 13.15 8.94
CA ALA A 344 5.80 12.92 7.82
C ALA A 344 7.22 13.33 8.20
N ALA A 345 8.17 12.48 7.80
CA ALA A 345 9.58 12.63 8.06
C ALA A 345 10.40 12.41 6.78
N ARG A 346 11.53 13.11 6.67
CA ARG A 346 12.44 13.05 5.52
C ARG A 346 13.69 12.28 5.88
N LEU A 347 14.22 11.48 4.96
CA LEU A 347 15.47 10.75 5.18
C LEU A 347 16.64 11.73 5.41
N VAL A 348 17.42 11.50 6.46
CA VAL A 348 18.63 12.30 6.79
C VAL A 348 19.90 11.47 6.81
N GLY A 349 19.82 10.14 6.87
CA GLY A 349 20.99 9.28 6.75
C GLY A 349 20.69 7.80 6.88
N ILE A 350 21.64 6.98 6.43
CA ILE A 350 21.59 5.52 6.50
C ILE A 350 22.87 5.04 7.20
N GLN A 351 22.76 4.09 8.12
CA GLN A 351 23.91 3.43 8.74
C GLN A 351 23.70 1.92 8.83
N VAL A 352 24.79 1.16 8.89
CA VAL A 352 24.73 -0.24 9.31
C VAL A 352 24.35 -0.31 10.79
N ALA A 353 23.43 -1.20 11.13
CA ALA A 353 22.98 -1.50 12.48
C ALA A 353 23.52 -2.85 12.95
N ASP A 354 23.43 -3.11 14.26
CA ASP A 354 23.64 -4.46 14.77
C ASP A 354 22.45 -5.34 14.37
N PRO A 355 22.66 -6.50 13.71
CA PRO A 355 21.57 -7.35 13.26
C PRO A 355 20.59 -7.77 14.36
N GLY A 356 21.08 -8.03 15.59
CA GLY A 356 20.21 -8.40 16.71
C GLY A 356 19.35 -7.25 17.21
N THR A 357 19.77 -6.00 17.01
CA THR A 357 18.96 -4.82 17.30
C THR A 357 18.00 -4.44 16.18
N ALA A 358 18.33 -4.77 14.93
CA ALA A 358 17.53 -4.39 13.77
C ALA A 358 16.24 -5.21 13.65
N THR A 359 16.28 -6.49 14.03
CA THR A 359 15.17 -7.44 13.88
C THR A 359 14.71 -8.01 15.22
N PRO A 360 14.14 -7.19 16.12
CA PRO A 360 13.59 -7.69 17.37
C PRO A 360 12.46 -8.70 17.09
N GLU A 361 12.31 -9.70 17.97
CA GLU A 361 11.22 -10.67 17.88
C GLU A 361 9.86 -9.97 18.02
N ALA A 362 9.04 -10.03 16.97
CA ALA A 362 7.69 -9.51 16.99
C ALA A 362 6.78 -10.42 17.83
N ARG A 363 5.96 -9.82 18.70
CA ARG A 363 4.98 -10.54 19.54
C ARG A 363 3.58 -9.98 19.35
N PRO A 364 3.03 -10.04 18.12
CA PRO A 364 1.72 -9.48 17.82
C PRO A 364 0.65 -10.14 18.68
N ARG A 365 -0.27 -9.32 19.19
CA ARG A 365 -1.40 -9.78 19.99
C ARG A 365 -2.70 -9.19 19.46
N ASP A 366 -3.74 -10.00 19.38
CA ASP A 366 -5.09 -9.51 19.13
C ASP A 366 -5.56 -8.70 20.35
N CYS A 367 -5.80 -7.41 20.13
CA CYS A 367 -6.24 -6.48 21.16
C CYS A 367 -7.64 -5.92 20.92
N ARG A 368 -8.45 -6.61 20.10
CA ARG A 368 -9.88 -6.34 20.04
C ARG A 368 -10.50 -6.54 21.42
N PRO A 369 -11.52 -5.75 21.80
CA PRO A 369 -12.26 -5.99 23.03
C PRO A 369 -12.80 -7.43 23.09
N PRO A 370 -12.92 -8.07 24.27
CA PRO A 370 -13.41 -9.45 24.41
C PRO A 370 -14.79 -9.76 23.79
N GLY A 371 -15.57 -8.75 23.42
CA GLY A 371 -16.84 -8.90 22.69
C GLY A 371 -16.75 -8.76 21.16
N ALA A 372 -15.62 -8.31 20.62
CA ALA A 372 -15.38 -8.13 19.19
C ALA A 372 -14.61 -9.30 18.54
N GLN A 373 -14.14 -10.26 19.35
CA GLN A 373 -13.36 -11.42 18.91
C GLN A 373 -14.24 -12.63 18.51
N GLY A 374 -15.56 -12.59 18.75
CA GLY A 374 -16.45 -13.75 18.59
C GLY A 374 -17.79 -13.47 17.87
N ALA A 375 -17.89 -12.36 17.15
CA ALA A 375 -19.06 -12.06 16.31
C ALA A 375 -18.87 -12.58 14.88
N GLU A 376 -18.43 -13.82 14.71
CA GLU A 376 -18.71 -14.56 13.48
C GLU A 376 -20.22 -14.86 13.53
N ARG A 377 -21.00 -14.04 12.82
CA ARG A 377 -22.41 -14.38 12.58
C ARG A 377 -22.42 -15.65 11.74
N PRO A 378 -23.10 -16.73 12.18
CA PRO A 378 -23.21 -17.96 11.41
C PRO A 378 -23.94 -17.76 10.08
#